data_AF-A0A1Y1N7Q7-F1
#
_entry.id   AF-A0A1Y1N7Q7-F1
#
_cell.length_a   1.000
_cell.length_b   1.000
_cell.length_c   1.000
_cell.angle_alpha   90.00
_cell.angle_beta   90.00
_cell.angle_gamma   90.00
#
_symmetry.space_group_name_H-M   'P 1'
#
loop_
_entity.id
_entity.type
_entity.pdbx_description
1 polymer ?
#
loop_
_entity_poly.entity_id
_entity_poly.type
_entity_poly.pdbx_seq_one_letter_code
_entity_poly.pdbx_strand_id
1 'polypeptide(L)'
;AYAQLKAKYTEAGQDHVFTFYDSLNTEDKAALYNQLSGFNPAHINEITKRALGETKSDTPDTLEPLPESARASILDSNADDINKWYSSGLDLIGKNKVAVVLMA
;
A
#
# COMPACT_ATOMS: atom_id res chain seq x y z
N ALA A 1 -17.43 11.26 19.01
CA ALA A 1 -17.08 11.46 17.58
C ALA A 1 -15.95 12.48 17.42
N TYR A 2 -16.22 13.79 17.23
CA TYR A 2 -15.17 14.80 17.00
C TYR A 2 -14.11 14.88 18.11
N ALA A 3 -14.52 14.99 19.39
CA ALA A 3 -13.59 15.11 20.51
C ALA A 3 -12.65 13.88 20.64
N GLN A 4 -13.13 12.68 20.30
CA GLN A 4 -12.34 11.46 20.29
C GLN A 4 -11.33 11.44 19.14
N LEU A 5 -11.73 11.92 17.96
CA LEU A 5 -10.83 12.04 16.81
C LEU A 5 -9.73 13.08 17.10
N LYS A 6 -10.09 14.24 17.65
CA LYS A 6 -9.13 15.25 18.08
C LYS A 6 -8.15 14.68 19.12
N ALA A 7 -8.65 13.98 20.14
CA ALA A 7 -7.80 13.33 21.14
C ALA A 7 -6.81 12.33 20.52
N LYS A 8 -7.26 11.46 19.61
CA LYS A 8 -6.41 10.49 18.88
C LYS A 8 -5.25 11.17 18.14
N TYR A 9 -5.53 12.31 17.50
CA TYR A 9 -4.51 13.08 16.78
C TYR A 9 -3.59 13.84 17.74
N THR A 10 -4.12 14.39 18.83
CA THR A 10 -3.31 15.04 19.87
C THR A 10 -2.37 14.05 20.55
N GLU A 11 -2.83 12.84 20.89
CA GLU A 11 -1.99 11.77 21.45
C GLU A 11 -0.87 11.36 20.49
N ALA A 12 -1.12 11.44 19.18
CA ALA A 12 -0.12 11.21 18.15
C ALA A 12 0.77 12.43 17.85
N GLY A 13 0.63 13.56 18.56
CA GLY A 13 1.39 14.79 18.30
C GLY A 13 1.03 15.49 16.99
N GLN A 14 -0.18 15.25 16.48
CA GLN A 14 -0.70 15.76 15.20
C GLN A 14 -1.91 16.67 15.44
N ASP A 15 -1.98 17.37 16.56
CA ASP A 15 -3.07 18.28 16.93
C ASP A 15 -3.18 19.50 15.99
N HIS A 16 -2.06 19.89 15.37
CA HIS A 16 -1.99 21.03 14.46
C HIS A 16 -2.96 20.95 13.27
N VAL A 17 -3.38 19.74 12.85
CA VAL A 17 -4.38 19.57 11.78
C VAL A 17 -5.76 20.14 12.16
N PHE A 18 -6.00 20.39 13.46
CA PHE A 18 -7.23 21.00 13.97
C PHE A 18 -7.09 22.51 14.26
N THR A 19 -5.94 23.15 13.97
CA THR A 19 -5.67 24.57 14.31
C THR A 19 -6.76 25.52 13.84
N PHE A 20 -7.29 25.32 12.62
CA PHE A 20 -8.31 26.17 12.02
C PHE A 20 -9.72 25.59 12.09
N TYR A 21 -9.89 24.44 12.74
CA TYR A 21 -11.14 23.69 12.70
C TYR A 21 -12.33 24.55 13.12
N ASP A 22 -12.20 25.36 14.17
CA ASP A 22 -13.31 26.17 14.69
C ASP A 22 -13.72 27.30 13.74
N SER A 23 -12.79 27.83 12.93
CA SER A 23 -13.04 28.87 11.92
C SER A 23 -13.70 28.35 10.63
N LEU A 24 -13.74 27.03 10.43
CA LEU A 24 -14.38 26.41 9.27
C LEU A 24 -15.91 26.50 9.36
N ASN A 25 -16.55 26.55 8.18
CA ASN A 25 -17.99 26.36 8.08
C ASN A 25 -18.36 24.89 8.34
N THR A 26 -19.66 24.60 8.47
CA THR A 26 -20.14 23.26 8.82
C THR A 26 -19.78 22.19 7.78
N GLU A 27 -19.78 22.54 6.50
CA GLU A 27 -19.45 21.60 5.40
C GLU A 27 -17.97 21.23 5.43
N ASP A 28 -17.09 22.22 5.57
CA ASP A 28 -15.64 22.02 5.65
C ASP A 28 -15.25 21.26 6.92
N LYS A 29 -15.93 21.50 8.06
CA LYS A 29 -15.77 20.71 9.28
C LYS A 29 -16.09 19.24 9.05
N ALA A 30 -17.19 18.95 8.36
CA ALA A 30 -17.59 17.58 8.05
C ALA A 30 -16.62 16.90 7.08
N ALA A 31 -16.17 17.61 6.04
CA ALA A 31 -15.19 17.11 5.08
C ALA A 31 -13.86 16.75 5.77
N LEU A 32 -13.33 17.67 6.59
CA LEU A 32 -12.10 17.44 7.34
C LEU A 32 -12.25 16.28 8.35
N TYR A 33 -13.36 16.21 9.07
CA TYR A 33 -13.64 15.10 9.97
C TYR A 33 -13.67 13.75 9.25
N ASN A 34 -14.36 13.66 8.11
CA ASN A 34 -14.47 12.42 7.33
C ASN A 34 -13.11 11.97 6.80
N GLN A 35 -12.32 12.91 6.29
CA GLN A 35 -10.96 12.64 5.82
C GLN A 35 -10.07 12.12 6.95
N LEU A 36 -10.01 12.81 8.09
CA LEU A 36 -9.17 12.42 9.23
C LEU A 36 -9.63 11.11 9.88
N SER A 37 -10.92 10.78 9.79
CA SER A 37 -11.46 9.51 10.29
C SER A 37 -10.94 8.29 9.51
N GLY A 38 -10.55 8.47 8.24
CA GLY A 38 -9.97 7.40 7.42
C GLY A 38 -8.52 7.06 7.77
N PHE A 39 -7.86 7.87 8.61
CA PHE A 39 -6.45 7.72 8.93
C PHE A 39 -6.19 7.24 10.36
N ASN A 40 -5.06 6.58 10.52
CA ASN A 40 -4.48 6.29 11.83
C ASN A 40 -3.20 7.13 12.02
N PRO A 41 -3.26 8.26 12.75
CA PRO A 41 -2.12 9.17 12.88
C PRO A 41 -0.91 8.52 13.56
N ALA A 42 -1.11 7.58 14.49
CA ALA A 42 -0.02 6.83 15.09
C ALA A 42 0.72 5.97 14.05
N HIS A 43 -0.02 5.31 13.16
CA HIS A 43 0.58 4.51 12.08
C HIS A 43 1.30 5.37 11.04
N ILE A 44 0.76 6.56 10.72
CA ILE A 44 1.42 7.54 9.85
C ILE A 44 2.77 7.96 10.44
N ASN A 45 2.83 8.20 11.76
CA ASN A 45 4.09 8.53 12.43
C ASN A 45 5.10 7.38 12.34
N GLU A 46 4.67 6.12 12.50
CA GLU A 46 5.54 4.95 12.36
C GLU A 46 6.15 4.84 10.96
N ILE A 47 5.32 5.00 9.92
CA ILE A 47 5.77 4.99 8.52
C ILE A 47 6.74 6.14 8.28
N THR A 48 6.39 7.34 8.73
CA THR A 48 7.20 8.55 8.55
C THR A 48 8.56 8.41 9.23
N LYS A 49 8.58 7.93 10.47
CA LYS A 49 9.83 7.68 11.21
C LYS A 49 10.72 6.67 10.50
N ARG A 50 10.14 5.60 9.95
CA ARG A 50 10.89 4.58 9.19
C ARG A 50 11.42 5.14 7.88
N ALA A 51 10.63 5.94 7.18
CA ALA A 51 10.98 6.50 5.88
C ALA A 51 12.04 7.60 5.97
N LEU A 52 12.00 8.42 7.03
CA LEU A 52 12.96 9.50 7.28
C LEU A 52 14.20 9.04 8.06
N GLY A 53 14.19 7.82 8.61
CA GLY A 53 15.35 7.23 9.25
C GLY A 53 16.48 6.96 8.26
N GLU A 54 17.70 6.80 8.76
CA GLU A 54 18.84 6.43 7.94
C GLU A 54 18.62 5.02 7.35
N THR A 55 18.53 4.96 6.02
CA THR A 55 18.37 3.71 5.25
C THR A 55 19.68 3.19 4.70
N LYS A 56 20.81 3.81 5.07
CA LYS A 56 22.12 3.45 4.55
C LYS A 56 22.61 2.18 5.25
N SER A 57 22.72 1.12 4.47
CA SER A 57 23.50 -0.05 4.85
C SER A 57 24.96 0.21 4.49
N ASP A 58 25.87 0.03 5.45
CA ASP A 58 27.31 0.09 5.22
C ASP A 58 27.85 -1.15 4.49
N THR A 59 27.02 -2.20 4.38
CA THR A 59 27.34 -3.39 3.59
C THR A 59 26.77 -3.26 2.19
N PRO A 60 27.58 -3.46 1.13
CA PRO A 60 27.07 -3.53 -0.23
C PRO A 60 26.03 -4.64 -0.36
N ASP A 61 24.89 -4.33 -0.97
CA ASP A 61 23.90 -5.35 -1.30
C ASP A 61 24.47 -6.32 -2.34
N THR A 62 24.26 -7.62 -2.13
CA THR A 62 24.61 -8.63 -3.12
C THR A 62 23.46 -8.77 -4.11
N LEU A 63 23.73 -8.50 -5.38
CA LEU A 63 22.76 -8.61 -6.46
C LEU A 63 23.11 -9.81 -7.32
N GLU A 64 22.26 -10.82 -7.31
CA GLU A 64 22.36 -11.99 -8.18
C GLU A 64 21.06 -12.17 -8.98
N PRO A 65 21.13 -12.76 -10.17
CA PRO A 65 19.94 -13.18 -10.89
C PRO A 65 19.14 -14.20 -10.07
N LEU A 66 17.82 -14.22 -10.26
CA LEU A 66 16.97 -15.29 -9.73
C LEU A 66 17.48 -16.68 -10.15
N PRO A 67 17.21 -17.78 -9.45
CA PRO A 67 17.61 -19.10 -9.92
C PRO A 67 16.88 -19.49 -11.22
N GLU A 68 17.47 -20.37 -12.04
CA GLU A 68 16.88 -20.82 -13.32
C GLU A 68 15.50 -21.45 -13.13
N SER A 69 15.33 -22.18 -12.03
CA SER A 69 14.05 -22.80 -11.67
C SER A 69 12.91 -21.82 -11.37
N ALA A 70 13.22 -20.53 -11.15
CA ALA A 70 12.24 -19.49 -10.83
C ALA A 70 12.02 -18.48 -11.96
N ARG A 71 12.57 -18.74 -13.16
CA ARG A 71 12.41 -17.89 -14.35
C ARG A 71 11.80 -18.67 -15.51
N ALA A 72 11.06 -17.96 -16.34
CA ALA A 72 10.57 -18.44 -17.62
C ALA A 72 10.54 -17.26 -18.60
N SER A 73 10.63 -17.56 -19.89
CA SER A 73 10.66 -16.58 -20.97
C SER A 73 9.82 -17.09 -22.13
N ILE A 74 8.90 -16.29 -22.64
CA ILE A 74 8.12 -16.69 -23.84
C ILE A 74 9.04 -16.89 -25.06
N LEU A 75 10.23 -16.27 -25.07
CA LEU A 75 11.20 -16.39 -26.16
C LEU A 75 12.06 -17.66 -26.07
N ASP A 76 12.40 -18.10 -24.85
CA ASP A 76 13.43 -19.12 -24.63
C ASP A 76 12.89 -20.41 -24.00
N SER A 77 11.65 -20.40 -23.48
CA SER A 77 11.00 -21.58 -22.92
C SER A 77 10.47 -22.51 -24.02
N ASN A 78 10.37 -23.80 -23.70
CA ASN A 78 9.82 -24.79 -24.61
C ASN A 78 8.34 -24.47 -24.93
N ALA A 79 7.96 -24.59 -26.21
CA ALA A 79 6.59 -24.40 -26.67
C ALA A 79 5.57 -25.29 -25.93
N ASP A 80 5.95 -26.50 -25.54
CA ASP A 80 5.07 -27.41 -24.78
C ASP A 80 4.75 -26.86 -23.38
N ASP A 81 5.73 -26.24 -22.72
CA ASP A 81 5.54 -25.62 -21.41
C ASP A 81 4.64 -24.39 -21.52
N ILE A 82 4.83 -23.55 -22.55
CA ILE A 82 4.00 -22.38 -22.82
C ILE A 82 2.54 -22.79 -23.03
N ASN A 83 2.29 -23.81 -23.85
CA ASN A 83 0.94 -24.32 -24.13
C ASN A 83 0.28 -24.91 -22.87
N LYS A 84 1.05 -25.61 -22.04
CA LYS A 84 0.59 -26.15 -20.76
C LYS A 84 0.20 -25.04 -19.80
N TRP A 85 1.00 -23.98 -19.68
CA TRP A 85 0.70 -22.84 -18.81
C TRP A 85 -0.56 -22.10 -19.27
N TYR A 86 -0.69 -21.85 -20.57
CA TYR A 86 -1.87 -21.23 -21.15
C TYR A 86 -3.16 -22.01 -20.85
N SER A 87 -3.14 -23.31 -21.13
CA SER A 87 -4.28 -24.20 -20.89
C SER A 87 -4.66 -24.27 -19.40
N SER A 88 -3.66 -24.32 -18.52
CA SER A 88 -3.86 -24.32 -17.07
C SER A 88 -4.47 -23.00 -16.57
N GLY A 89 -4.02 -21.87 -17.13
CA GLY A 89 -4.59 -20.55 -16.84
C GLY A 89 -6.07 -20.44 -17.24
N LEU A 90 -6.43 -20.93 -18.43
CA LEU A 90 -7.83 -20.96 -18.88
C LEU A 90 -8.71 -21.85 -18.00
N ASP A 91 -8.21 -23.01 -17.56
CA ASP A 91 -8.92 -23.88 -16.63
C ASP A 91 -9.20 -23.18 -15.28
N LEU A 92 -8.22 -22.46 -14.75
CA LEU A 92 -8.39 -21.67 -13.52
C LEU A 92 -9.40 -20.52 -13.70
N ILE A 93 -9.41 -19.88 -14.87
CA ILE A 93 -10.43 -18.88 -15.22
C ILE A 93 -11.81 -19.54 -15.26
N GLY A 94 -11.95 -20.67 -15.95
CA GLY A 94 -13.21 -21.43 -16.03
C GLY A 94 -13.73 -21.93 -14.67
N LYS A 95 -12.83 -22.11 -13.70
CA LYS A 95 -13.15 -22.47 -12.31
C LYS A 95 -13.39 -21.27 -11.38
N ASN A 96 -13.49 -20.06 -11.93
CA ASN A 96 -13.67 -18.81 -11.18
C ASN A 96 -12.60 -18.59 -10.09
N LYS A 97 -11.33 -18.91 -10.39
CA LYS A 97 -10.19 -18.75 -9.47
C LYS A 97 -9.30 -17.55 -9.77
N VAL A 98 -9.66 -16.73 -10.76
CA VAL A 98 -8.85 -15.60 -11.23
C VAL A 98 -9.64 -14.31 -11.10
N ALA A 99 -9.00 -13.27 -10.58
CA ALA A 99 -9.51 -11.90 -10.51
C ALA A 99 -8.43 -10.93 -11.03
N VAL A 100 -8.85 -9.74 -11.47
CA VAL A 100 -7.96 -8.68 -11.93
C VAL A 100 -8.09 -7.48 -11.02
N VAL A 101 -6.96 -6.99 -10.51
CA VAL A 101 -6.87 -5.72 -9.76
C VAL A 101 -6.17 -4.71 -10.66
N LEU A 102 -6.92 -3.72 -11.13
CA LEU A 102 -6.39 -2.61 -11.91
C LEU A 102 -6.00 -1.48 -10.94
N MET A 103 -4.73 -1.10 -10.93
CA MET A 103 -4.27 0.12 -10.26
C MET A 103 -4.57 1.32 -11.19
N ALA A 104 -5.66 2.05 -10.90
CA ALA A 104 -6.14 3.21 -11.66
C ALA A 104 -6.48 4.38 -10.75
#